data_AF-A0A9P7GPG4-F1
#
_entry.id   AF-A0A9P7GPG4-F1
#
_cell.length_a   1.000
_cell.length_b   1.000
_cell.length_c   1.000
_cell.angle_alpha   90.00
_cell.angle_beta   90.00
_cell.angle_gamma   90.00
#
_symmetry.space_group_name_H-M   'P 1'
#
loop_
_entity.id
_entity.type
_entity.pdbx_description
1 polymer ?
#
loop_
_entity_poly.entity_id
_entity_poly.type
_entity_poly.pdbx_seq_one_letter_code
_entity_poly.pdbx_strand_id
1 'polypeptide(L)'
;MHFFSFVCVWSVFLDLNALVTLASPLPVETRTADGVSQDVFDDLVRYTKYSSAVYQWICPNPLGNKLIQKFSKTGTQGFVVRDDKRKDFILAFRGTLEVIDVLVDLQIVLTPLKSAGITDAGSARVHAGFLFAYNVVANDLLNLVKGQATAYPGYSLVVTGV
;
A
#
# COMPACT_ATOMS: atom_id res chain seq x y z
N MET A 1 -51.46 20.78 -4.89
CA MET A 1 -52.49 20.13 -4.04
C MET A 1 -51.79 18.94 -3.37
N HIS A 2 -51.51 18.82 -2.08
CA HIS A 2 -51.89 19.46 -0.81
C HIS A 2 -50.59 19.72 -0.01
N PHE A 3 -50.24 20.94 0.43
CA PHE A 3 -50.56 21.56 1.74
C PHE A 3 -50.78 20.60 2.90
N PHE A 4 -49.85 20.58 3.88
CA PHE A 4 -50.20 20.76 5.30
C PHE A 4 -49.01 21.41 6.04
N SER A 5 -49.29 22.60 6.55
CA SER A 5 -48.51 23.35 7.54
C SER A 5 -49.22 23.15 8.88
N PHE A 6 -48.49 22.92 9.97
CA PHE A 6 -48.97 23.25 11.32
C PHE A 6 -47.82 23.75 12.20
N VAL A 7 -48.14 24.84 12.88
CA VAL A 7 -47.31 25.75 13.66
C VAL A 7 -47.30 25.34 15.13
N CYS A 8 -46.18 25.65 15.80
CA CYS A 8 -45.95 25.87 17.25
C CYS A 8 -46.83 25.16 18.28
N VAL A 9 -46.17 24.44 19.20
CA VAL A 9 -46.56 24.46 20.62
C VAL A 9 -45.35 24.86 21.46
N TRP A 10 -45.63 25.84 22.32
CA TRP A 10 -44.74 26.54 23.24
C TRP A 10 -43.98 25.64 24.22
N SER A 11 -42.71 26.02 24.41
CA SER A 11 -42.03 26.24 25.70
C SER A 11 -42.59 25.56 26.96
N VAL A 12 -41.83 24.60 27.49
CA VAL A 12 -41.57 24.50 28.93
C VAL A 12 -40.06 24.48 29.11
N PHE A 13 -39.52 25.62 29.53
CA PHE A 13 -38.18 25.71 30.07
C PHE A 13 -38.17 24.97 31.41
N LEU A 14 -37.32 23.96 31.54
CA LEU A 14 -36.81 23.55 32.85
C LEU A 14 -35.30 23.70 32.80
N ASP A 15 -34.81 24.65 33.59
CA ASP A 15 -33.41 24.91 33.83
C ASP A 15 -32.71 23.66 34.38
N LEU A 16 -31.80 23.08 33.59
CA LEU A 16 -30.76 22.21 34.11
C LEU A 16 -29.42 22.89 33.86
N ASN A 17 -28.95 23.58 34.90
CA ASN A 17 -27.64 24.21 34.94
C ASN A 17 -26.53 23.17 34.71
N ALA A 18 -25.77 23.45 33.64
CA ALA A 18 -24.32 23.39 33.56
C ALA A 18 -23.59 22.17 34.17
N LEU A 19 -23.36 21.16 33.34
CA LEU A 19 -22.02 20.58 33.21
C LEU A 19 -21.73 20.40 31.72
N VAL A 20 -21.38 21.50 31.06
CA VAL A 20 -20.69 21.41 29.77
C VAL A 20 -19.30 20.91 30.10
N THR A 21 -19.06 19.62 29.86
CA THR A 21 -17.72 19.07 29.82
C THR A 21 -16.94 19.89 28.80
N LEU A 22 -15.86 20.52 29.25
CA LEU A 22 -14.84 21.07 28.37
C LEU A 22 -14.15 19.88 27.69
N ALA A 23 -14.79 19.32 26.68
CA ALA A 23 -14.07 18.61 25.65
C ALA A 23 -13.25 19.67 24.93
N SER A 24 -11.99 19.83 25.35
CA SER A 24 -11.00 20.55 24.55
C SER A 24 -11.11 19.95 23.14
N PRO A 25 -11.40 20.74 22.09
CA PRO A 25 -11.16 20.24 20.75
C PRO A 25 -9.68 19.88 20.74
N LEU A 26 -9.37 18.57 20.69
CA LEU A 26 -8.05 18.13 20.27
C LEU A 26 -7.75 18.96 19.03
N PRO A 27 -6.61 19.68 18.96
CA PRO A 27 -6.28 20.44 17.78
C PRO A 27 -6.39 19.47 16.60
N VAL A 28 -7.42 19.65 15.77
CA VAL A 28 -7.49 19.00 14.48
C VAL A 28 -6.25 19.52 13.79
N GLU A 29 -5.26 18.64 13.63
CA GLU A 29 -4.04 18.94 12.91
C GLU A 29 -4.48 19.39 11.53
N THR A 30 -4.55 20.70 11.35
CA THR A 30 -4.92 21.30 10.09
C THR A 30 -3.67 21.17 9.26
N ARG A 31 -3.52 20.01 8.61
CA ARG A 31 -2.42 19.82 7.68
C ARG A 31 -2.56 20.93 6.66
N THR A 32 -1.58 21.84 6.60
CA THR A 32 -1.35 22.75 5.48
C THR A 32 -0.85 21.95 4.27
N ALA A 33 -1.44 20.79 4.03
CA ALA A 33 -1.16 19.95 2.89
C ALA A 33 -2.17 20.36 1.83
N ASP A 34 -1.75 21.27 0.96
CA ASP A 34 -2.32 21.30 -0.37
C ASP A 34 -2.36 19.85 -0.87
N GLY A 35 -3.52 19.37 -1.30
CA GLY A 35 -3.67 18.01 -1.80
C GLY A 35 -2.64 17.71 -2.90
N VAL A 36 -2.40 16.43 -3.16
CA VAL A 36 -1.53 16.06 -4.30
C VAL A 36 -2.18 16.45 -5.61
N SER A 37 -1.38 16.65 -6.67
CA SER A 37 -1.94 16.86 -8.01
C SER A 37 -2.74 15.64 -8.47
N GLN A 38 -3.67 15.87 -9.41
CA GLN A 38 -4.49 14.78 -9.96
C GLN A 38 -3.62 13.67 -10.55
N ASP A 39 -2.52 14.01 -11.24
CA ASP A 39 -1.61 13.02 -11.82
C ASP A 39 -0.97 12.12 -10.76
N VAL A 40 -0.55 12.70 -9.62
CA VAL A 40 0.00 11.92 -8.50
C VAL A 40 -1.07 11.03 -7.88
N PHE A 41 -2.29 11.55 -7.71
CA PHE A 41 -3.40 10.75 -7.21
C PHE A 41 -3.73 9.58 -8.14
N ASP A 42 -3.77 9.82 -9.45
CA ASP A 42 -4.05 8.80 -10.46
C ASP A 42 -2.97 7.71 -10.49
N ASP A 43 -1.70 8.09 -10.32
CA ASP A 43 -0.59 7.14 -10.19
C ASP A 43 -0.71 6.32 -8.89
N LEU A 44 -1.06 6.94 -7.76
CA LEU A 44 -1.30 6.20 -6.51
C LEU A 44 -2.44 5.19 -6.68
N VAL A 45 -3.59 5.62 -7.21
CA VAL A 45 -4.74 4.74 -7.50
C VAL A 45 -4.32 3.58 -8.40
N ARG A 46 -3.52 3.85 -9.43
CA ARG A 46 -3.03 2.85 -10.37
C ARG A 46 -2.14 1.81 -9.69
N TYR A 47 -1.16 2.22 -8.90
CA TYR A 47 -0.27 1.27 -8.23
C TYR A 47 -0.98 0.50 -7.12
N THR A 48 -1.94 1.10 -6.43
CA THR A 48 -2.84 0.37 -5.51
C THR A 48 -3.65 -0.71 -6.23
N LYS A 49 -4.12 -0.47 -7.47
CA LYS A 49 -4.78 -1.50 -8.28
C LYS A 49 -3.84 -2.67 -8.59
N TYR A 50 -2.56 -2.43 -8.86
CA TYR A 50 -1.58 -3.51 -9.01
C TYR A 50 -1.39 -4.29 -7.71
N SER A 51 -1.18 -3.62 -6.58
CA SER A 51 -1.05 -4.28 -5.27
C SER A 51 -2.28 -5.13 -4.94
N SER A 52 -3.47 -4.63 -5.26
CA SER A 52 -4.73 -5.35 -5.06
C SER A 52 -4.87 -6.56 -6.00
N ALA A 53 -4.39 -6.44 -7.24
CA ALA A 53 -4.45 -7.52 -8.22
C ALA A 53 -3.63 -8.75 -7.81
N VAL A 54 -2.63 -8.60 -6.93
CA VAL A 54 -1.82 -9.73 -6.44
C VAL A 54 -2.66 -10.74 -5.63
N TYR A 55 -3.76 -10.29 -5.02
CA TYR A 55 -4.66 -11.16 -4.26
C TYR A 55 -5.59 -12.00 -5.15
N GLN A 56 -5.66 -11.70 -6.44
CA GLN A 56 -6.54 -12.42 -7.38
C GLN A 56 -5.91 -13.76 -7.77
N TRP A 57 -6.65 -14.84 -7.56
CA TRP A 57 -6.19 -16.20 -7.87
C TRP A 57 -5.92 -16.37 -9.38
N ILE A 58 -6.81 -15.84 -10.22
CA ILE A 58 -6.68 -15.83 -11.68
C ILE A 58 -6.64 -14.37 -12.15
N CYS A 59 -5.48 -13.94 -12.64
CA CYS A 59 -5.27 -12.60 -13.21
C CYS A 59 -4.16 -12.70 -14.27
N PRO A 60 -4.50 -13.09 -15.51
CA PRO A 60 -3.50 -13.29 -16.56
C PRO A 60 -2.99 -11.97 -17.14
N ASN A 61 -3.78 -10.90 -17.06
CA ASN A 61 -3.42 -9.58 -17.58
C ASN A 61 -3.73 -8.48 -16.54
N PRO A 62 -2.89 -8.30 -15.50
CA PRO A 62 -3.11 -7.27 -14.49
C PRO A 62 -3.21 -5.88 -15.14
N LEU A 63 -4.35 -5.21 -14.95
CA LEU A 63 -4.67 -3.93 -15.60
C LEU A 63 -4.55 -3.94 -17.13
N GLY A 64 -4.72 -5.10 -17.76
CA GLY A 64 -4.59 -5.28 -19.21
C GLY A 64 -3.16 -5.35 -19.72
N ASN A 65 -2.17 -5.41 -18.82
CA ASN A 65 -0.75 -5.47 -19.16
C ASN A 65 -0.19 -6.90 -19.12
N LYS A 66 1.00 -7.07 -19.73
CA LYS A 66 1.61 -8.38 -19.92
C LYS A 66 2.17 -8.91 -18.60
N LEU A 67 1.62 -10.00 -18.10
CA LEU A 67 2.20 -10.74 -16.99
C LEU A 67 3.51 -11.41 -17.44
N ILE A 68 4.61 -11.07 -16.78
CA ILE A 68 5.93 -11.67 -17.03
C ILE A 68 6.10 -12.92 -16.18
N GLN A 69 5.86 -12.80 -14.86
CA GLN A 69 6.03 -13.91 -13.93
C GLN A 69 5.18 -13.71 -12.68
N LYS A 70 4.55 -14.78 -12.20
CA LYS A 70 4.02 -14.87 -10.83
C LYS A 70 5.01 -15.64 -9.95
N PHE A 71 5.11 -15.27 -8.69
CA PHE A 71 5.96 -15.97 -7.72
C PHE A 71 5.21 -16.20 -6.40
N SER A 72 5.52 -17.32 -5.75
CA SER A 72 5.02 -17.69 -4.44
C SER A 72 6.06 -18.59 -3.79
N LYS A 73 6.79 -18.09 -2.79
CA LYS A 73 7.88 -18.81 -2.13
C LYS A 73 7.91 -18.46 -0.65
N THR A 74 7.77 -19.48 0.20
CA THR A 74 7.77 -19.34 1.67
C THR A 74 6.83 -18.22 2.15
N GLY A 75 5.58 -18.24 1.67
CA GLY A 75 4.58 -17.22 2.00
C GLY A 75 4.74 -15.87 1.28
N THR A 76 5.89 -15.58 0.69
CA THR A 76 6.13 -14.35 -0.09
C THR A 76 5.60 -14.50 -1.51
N GLN A 77 4.65 -13.64 -1.87
CA GLN A 77 3.89 -13.75 -3.12
C GLN A 77 3.89 -12.44 -3.89
N GLY A 78 3.76 -12.54 -5.20
CA GLY A 78 3.71 -11.37 -6.06
C GLY A 78 3.74 -11.71 -7.54
N PHE A 79 3.89 -10.66 -8.35
CA PHE A 79 4.13 -10.79 -9.77
C PHE A 79 5.02 -9.68 -10.32
N VAL A 80 5.55 -9.91 -11.51
CA VAL A 80 6.15 -8.91 -12.38
C VAL A 80 5.29 -8.76 -13.63
N VAL A 81 4.92 -7.52 -13.95
CA VAL A 81 4.14 -7.14 -15.12
C VAL A 81 4.94 -6.13 -15.94
N ARG A 82 4.75 -6.15 -17.25
CA ARG A 82 5.31 -5.15 -18.17
C ARG A 82 4.18 -4.35 -18.80
N ASP A 83 4.24 -3.03 -18.62
CA ASP A 83 3.40 -2.06 -19.30
C ASP A 83 4.18 -1.39 -20.42
N ASP A 84 3.92 -1.83 -21.66
CA ASP A 84 4.59 -1.29 -22.85
C ASP A 84 4.12 0.13 -23.22
N LYS A 85 2.96 0.57 -22.72
CA LYS A 85 2.42 1.91 -23.00
C LYS A 85 3.12 2.97 -22.15
N ARG A 86 3.36 2.69 -20.86
CA ARG A 86 4.10 3.56 -19.94
C ARG A 86 5.61 3.27 -19.89
N LYS A 87 6.03 2.17 -20.52
CA LYS A 87 7.41 1.67 -20.48
C LYS A 87 7.86 1.36 -19.05
N ASP A 88 7.03 0.63 -18.31
CA ASP A 88 7.29 0.28 -16.92
C ASP A 88 7.29 -1.23 -16.72
N PHE A 89 8.19 -1.71 -15.86
CA PHE A 89 8.06 -2.98 -15.15
C PHE A 89 7.45 -2.73 -13.79
N ILE A 90 6.37 -3.44 -13.46
CA ILE A 90 5.71 -3.36 -12.16
C ILE A 90 5.98 -4.66 -11.41
N LEU A 91 6.76 -4.58 -10.34
CA LEU A 91 6.94 -5.64 -9.35
C LEU A 91 5.96 -5.39 -8.20
N ALA A 92 4.92 -6.20 -8.10
CA ALA A 92 3.90 -6.09 -7.06
C ALA A 92 4.03 -7.24 -6.05
N PHE A 93 4.14 -6.90 -4.76
CA PHE A 93 4.14 -7.84 -3.65
C PHE A 93 2.75 -7.92 -3.00
N ARG A 94 2.43 -9.11 -2.52
CA ARG A 94 1.25 -9.36 -1.69
C ARG A 94 1.59 -9.07 -0.23
N GLY A 95 0.69 -8.40 0.48
CA GLY A 95 0.71 -8.34 1.94
C GLY A 95 0.12 -9.59 2.61
N THR A 96 0.30 -9.69 3.92
CA THR A 96 -0.27 -10.77 4.73
C THR A 96 -1.80 -10.69 4.77
N LEU A 97 -2.48 -11.85 4.72
CA LEU A 97 -3.95 -11.91 4.83
C LEU A 97 -4.44 -11.72 6.28
N GLU A 98 -3.61 -12.04 7.27
CA GLU A 98 -3.95 -12.02 8.69
C GLU A 98 -3.20 -10.87 9.37
N VAL A 99 -3.70 -9.65 9.17
CA VAL A 99 -3.11 -8.41 9.72
C VAL A 99 -3.12 -8.40 11.26
N ILE A 100 -3.95 -9.23 11.89
CA ILE A 100 -4.10 -9.31 13.35
C ILE A 100 -2.98 -10.16 13.99
N ASP A 101 -2.61 -11.29 13.39
CA ASP A 101 -1.52 -12.15 13.90
C ASP A 101 -0.13 -11.53 13.66
N VAL A 102 0.00 -10.72 12.60
CA VAL A 102 1.22 -9.96 12.33
C VAL A 102 1.58 -9.04 13.49
N LEU A 103 0.66 -8.28 14.09
CA LEU A 103 1.01 -7.33 15.17
C LEU A 103 1.48 -8.00 16.47
N VAL A 104 1.03 -9.22 16.74
CA VAL A 104 1.37 -9.97 17.97
C VAL A 104 2.64 -10.82 17.78
N ASP A 105 2.88 -11.33 16.56
CA ASP A 105 4.12 -12.06 16.20
C ASP A 105 5.26 -11.16 15.67
N LEU A 106 4.97 -9.88 15.33
CA LEU A 106 5.96 -8.82 15.06
C LEU A 106 6.69 -8.43 16.36
N GLN A 107 7.32 -9.39 17.03
CA GLN A 107 8.48 -9.05 17.84
C GLN A 107 9.47 -8.33 16.90
N ILE A 108 9.59 -7.01 17.10
CA ILE A 108 10.27 -6.01 16.26
C ILE A 108 11.79 -6.22 16.29
N VAL A 109 12.24 -7.43 15.95
CA VAL A 109 13.66 -7.78 15.94
C VAL A 109 14.25 -7.10 14.72
N LEU A 110 15.07 -6.09 14.97
CA LEU A 110 15.87 -5.46 13.94
C LEU A 110 17.12 -6.29 13.70
N THR A 111 17.42 -6.58 12.43
CA THR A 111 18.63 -7.30 12.00
C THR A 111 19.39 -6.45 10.97
N PRO A 112 20.72 -6.57 10.84
CA PRO A 112 21.46 -5.87 9.79
C PRO A 112 20.89 -6.15 8.39
N LEU A 113 20.78 -5.11 7.57
CA LEU A 113 20.34 -5.25 6.18
C LEU A 113 21.38 -6.02 5.37
N LYS A 114 21.05 -7.26 4.99
CA LYS A 114 21.87 -8.10 4.11
C LYS A 114 20.97 -8.81 3.10
N SER A 115 21.14 -8.48 1.83
CA SER A 115 20.34 -9.05 0.73
C SER A 115 21.11 -9.12 -0.57
N ALA A 116 20.56 -9.84 -1.55
CA ALA A 116 21.10 -9.95 -2.89
C ALA A 116 21.26 -8.56 -3.54
N GLY A 117 22.43 -8.31 -4.13
CA GLY A 117 22.74 -7.04 -4.79
C GLY A 117 23.10 -5.88 -3.85
N ILE A 118 23.04 -6.07 -2.53
CA ILE A 118 23.47 -5.08 -1.55
C ILE A 118 24.85 -5.48 -1.03
N THR A 119 25.89 -4.74 -1.45
CA THR A 119 27.29 -5.01 -1.06
C THR A 119 27.72 -4.27 0.19
N ASP A 120 27.13 -3.10 0.45
CA ASP A 120 27.36 -2.32 1.67
C ASP A 120 26.04 -1.64 2.08
N ALA A 121 25.63 -1.88 3.32
CA ALA A 121 24.45 -1.28 3.94
C ALA A 121 24.81 -0.48 5.21
N GLY A 122 26.11 -0.30 5.51
CA GLY A 122 26.59 0.33 6.73
C GLY A 122 25.97 -0.29 7.98
N SER A 123 25.43 0.57 8.86
CA SER A 123 24.76 0.18 10.10
C SER A 123 23.24 0.02 9.96
N ALA A 124 22.70 0.01 8.73
CA ALA A 124 21.26 -0.08 8.51
C ALA A 124 20.68 -1.39 9.07
N ARG A 125 19.57 -1.27 9.79
CA ARG A 125 18.82 -2.41 10.33
C ARG A 125 17.37 -2.36 9.86
N VAL A 126 16.81 -3.53 9.61
CA VAL A 126 15.45 -3.72 9.10
C VAL A 126 14.73 -4.81 9.90
N HIS A 127 13.42 -4.86 9.78
CA HIS A 127 12.61 -5.90 10.40
C HIS A 127 13.04 -7.29 9.93
N ALA A 128 13.41 -8.18 10.86
CA ALA A 128 13.97 -9.49 10.55
C ALA A 128 13.03 -10.36 9.70
N GLY A 129 11.73 -10.34 10.00
CA GLY A 129 10.72 -11.06 9.22
C GLY A 129 10.59 -10.55 7.78
N PHE A 130 10.64 -9.23 7.57
CA PHE A 130 10.54 -8.64 6.23
C PHE A 130 11.82 -8.91 5.43
N LEU A 131 12.99 -8.84 6.07
CA LEU A 131 14.24 -9.16 5.41
C LEU A 131 14.29 -10.65 5.01
N PHE A 132 13.84 -11.55 5.89
CA PHE A 132 13.75 -12.96 5.57
C PHE A 132 12.79 -13.21 4.39
N ALA A 133 11.59 -12.65 4.43
CA ALA A 133 10.58 -12.76 3.38
C ALA A 133 11.08 -12.18 2.03
N TYR A 134 11.77 -11.05 2.04
CA TYR A 134 12.38 -10.51 0.83
C TYR A 134 13.51 -11.42 0.31
N ASN A 135 14.39 -11.90 1.20
CA ASN A 135 15.55 -12.70 0.82
C ASN A 135 15.20 -14.05 0.20
N VAL A 136 14.07 -14.66 0.54
CA VAL A 136 13.65 -15.92 -0.12
C VAL A 136 13.41 -15.75 -1.62
N VAL A 137 13.06 -14.54 -2.09
CA VAL A 137 12.78 -14.24 -3.51
C VAL A 137 13.79 -13.28 -4.16
N ALA A 138 14.66 -12.62 -3.39
CA ALA A 138 15.50 -11.52 -3.86
C ALA A 138 16.38 -11.87 -5.08
N ASN A 139 17.08 -13.01 -5.07
CA ASN A 139 17.92 -13.43 -6.20
C ASN A 139 17.11 -13.68 -7.48
N ASP A 140 15.96 -14.35 -7.34
CA ASP A 140 15.09 -14.72 -8.46
C ASP A 140 14.54 -13.44 -9.13
N LEU A 141 14.08 -12.49 -8.30
CA LEU A 141 13.57 -11.20 -8.77
C LEU A 141 14.67 -10.32 -9.35
N LEU A 142 15.85 -10.26 -8.73
CA LEU A 142 16.96 -9.46 -9.23
C LEU A 142 17.40 -9.94 -10.62
N ASN A 143 17.49 -11.26 -10.83
CA ASN A 143 17.84 -11.83 -12.13
C ASN A 143 16.75 -11.58 -13.17
N LEU A 144 15.49 -11.77 -12.80
CA LEU A 144 14.35 -11.51 -13.68
C LEU A 144 14.31 -10.04 -14.14
N VAL A 145 14.40 -9.10 -13.20
CA VAL A 145 14.35 -7.67 -13.48
C VAL A 145 15.56 -7.22 -14.30
N LYS A 146 16.77 -7.72 -14.00
CA LYS A 146 17.95 -7.47 -14.84
C LYS A 146 17.74 -7.95 -16.27
N GLY A 147 17.22 -9.17 -16.45
CA GLY A 147 16.93 -9.72 -17.78
C GLY A 147 15.91 -8.87 -18.55
N GLN A 148 14.86 -8.41 -17.87
CA GLN A 148 13.87 -7.51 -18.46
C GLN A 148 14.46 -6.13 -18.80
N ALA A 149 15.28 -5.54 -17.92
CA ALA A 149 15.94 -4.26 -18.16
C ALA A 149 16.93 -4.33 -19.34
N THR A 150 17.63 -5.45 -19.52
CA THR A 150 18.48 -5.68 -20.69
C THR A 150 17.66 -5.80 -21.98
N ALA A 151 16.52 -6.50 -21.94
CA ALA A 151 15.68 -6.72 -23.12
C ALA A 151 14.87 -5.48 -23.54
N TYR A 152 14.58 -4.58 -22.61
CA TYR A 152 13.77 -3.37 -22.85
C TYR A 152 14.49 -2.13 -22.31
N PRO A 153 15.55 -1.67 -22.98
CA PRO A 153 16.26 -0.47 -22.57
C PRO A 153 15.33 0.75 -22.58
N GLY A 154 15.45 1.60 -21.55
CA GLY A 154 14.64 2.80 -21.39
C GLY A 154 13.28 2.58 -20.70
N TYR A 155 12.99 1.36 -20.22
CA TYR A 155 11.87 1.10 -19.33
C TYR A 155 12.25 1.39 -17.87
N SER A 156 11.28 1.85 -17.08
CA SER A 156 11.44 2.08 -15.64
C SER A 156 11.03 0.84 -14.83
N LEU A 157 11.44 0.78 -13.56
CA LEU A 157 10.98 -0.23 -12.60
C LEU A 157 10.19 0.47 -11.50
N VAL A 158 8.95 0.01 -11.28
CA VAL A 158 8.11 0.40 -10.16
C VAL A 158 7.89 -0.80 -9.25
N VAL A 159 8.14 -0.61 -7.96
CA VAL A 159 7.86 -1.61 -6.93
C VAL A 159 6.66 -1.15 -6.12
N THR A 160 5.70 -2.04 -5.91
CA THR A 160 4.48 -1.74 -5.15
C THR A 160 4.03 -2.94 -4.32
N GLY A 161 3.19 -2.68 -3.34
CA GLY A 161 2.63 -3.70 -2.45
C GLY A 161 1.64 -3.05 -1.48
N VAL A 162 0.96 -3.90 -0.72
CA VAL A 162 0.12 -3.52 0.44
C VAL A 162 0.48 -4.41 1.61
#